data_AF-Q7U6H5-F1
#
_entry.id   AF-Q7U6H5-F1
#
_cell.length_a   1.000
_cell.length_b   1.000
_cell.length_c   1.000
_cell.angle_alpha   90.00
_cell.angle_beta   90.00
_cell.angle_gamma   90.00
#
_symmetry.space_group_name_H-M   'P 1'
#
loop_
_entity.id
_entity.type
_entity.pdbx_description
1 polymer ?
#
loop_
_entity_poly.entity_id
_entity_poly.type
_entity_poly.pdbx_seq_one_letter_code
_entity_poly.pdbx_strand_id
1 'polypeptide(L)'
;MDLAPVRFGAAAKLMSIQDRCLQQRPLADRAFMDFKYTPAGSLEQRSALARLHGLILEWIELESGPCSLGHEETSRRHQDLLTHSLGL
;
A
#
# COMPACT_ATOMS: atom_id res chain seq x y z
N MET A 1 20.19 -16.55 43.07
CA MET A 1 19.15 -16.97 42.09
C MET A 1 18.67 -15.69 41.44
N ASP A 2 19.42 -15.20 40.47
CA ASP A 2 19.15 -13.96 39.73
C ASP A 2 18.25 -14.30 38.54
N LEU A 3 17.00 -13.82 38.57
CA LEU A 3 16.08 -13.91 37.44
C LEU A 3 15.92 -12.50 36.88
N ALA A 4 16.86 -12.09 36.03
CA ALA A 4 16.69 -10.90 35.21
C ALA A 4 15.54 -11.14 34.21
N PRO A 5 14.59 -10.20 34.06
CA PRO A 5 13.58 -10.32 33.02
C PRO A 5 14.26 -10.10 31.67
N VAL A 6 14.28 -11.15 30.85
CA VAL A 6 14.64 -11.08 29.43
C VAL A 6 13.62 -10.15 28.77
N ARG A 7 13.99 -8.88 28.62
CA ARG A 7 13.28 -7.95 27.75
C ARG A 7 13.53 -8.42 26.33
N PHE A 8 12.56 -9.13 25.77
CA PHE A 8 12.44 -9.34 24.33
C PHE A 8 12.26 -7.98 23.65
N GLY A 9 13.38 -7.32 23.41
CA GLY A 9 13.49 -6.14 22.58
C GLY A 9 13.35 -6.55 21.13
N ALA A 10 12.13 -6.41 20.60
CA ALA A 10 11.85 -6.05 19.21
C ALA A 10 10.34 -5.88 19.08
N ALA A 11 9.77 -4.88 19.77
CA ALA A 11 8.58 -4.26 19.23
C ALA A 11 9.01 -3.63 17.91
N ALA A 12 8.87 -4.39 16.81
CA ALA A 12 8.83 -3.81 15.47
C ALA A 12 7.93 -2.58 15.60
N LYS A 13 8.47 -1.39 15.31
CA LYS A 13 7.72 -0.14 15.38
C LYS A 13 6.54 -0.30 14.42
N LEU A 14 5.41 -0.77 14.93
CA LEU A 14 4.15 -0.80 14.20
C LEU A 14 3.88 0.66 13.87
N MET A 15 4.16 1.03 12.62
CA MET A 15 3.90 2.38 12.13
C MET A 15 2.43 2.64 12.39
N SER A 16 2.13 3.74 13.07
CA SER A 16 0.73 4.10 13.30
C SER A 16 0.07 4.40 11.94
N ILE A 17 -1.26 4.27 11.86
CA ILE A 17 -2.02 4.73 10.69
C ILE A 17 -1.67 6.19 10.39
N GLN A 18 -1.46 7.02 11.42
CA GLN A 18 -1.03 8.40 11.27
C GLN A 18 0.32 8.53 10.54
N ASP A 19 1.33 7.75 10.94
CA ASP A 19 2.65 7.77 10.30
C ASP A 19 2.56 7.33 8.84
N ARG A 20 1.74 6.31 8.55
CA ARG A 20 1.50 5.81 7.20
C ARG A 20 0.81 6.87 6.33
N CYS A 21 -0.21 7.54 6.85
CA CYS A 21 -0.90 8.63 6.15
C CYS A 21 0.06 9.78 5.82
N LEU A 22 0.94 10.17 6.75
CA LEU A 22 1.94 11.21 6.50
C LEU A 22 2.92 10.81 5.39
N GLN A 23 3.35 9.55 5.36
CA GLN A 23 4.23 9.02 4.33
C GLN A 23 3.56 9.00 2.94
N GLN A 24 2.29 8.59 2.88
CA GLN A 24 1.55 8.44 1.63
C GLN A 24 0.99 9.76 1.08
N ARG A 25 0.96 10.84 1.88
CA ARG A 25 0.36 12.13 1.50
C ARG A 25 0.78 12.63 0.12
N PRO A 26 2.08 12.68 -0.25
CA PRO A 26 2.48 13.17 -1.59
C PRO A 26 1.94 12.31 -2.73
N LEU A 27 1.83 10.99 -2.51
CA LEU A 27 1.29 10.05 -3.49
C LEU A 27 -0.22 10.22 -3.65
N ALA A 28 -0.93 10.37 -2.54
CA ALA A 28 -2.37 10.62 -2.50
C ALA A 28 -2.72 11.96 -3.14
N ASP A 29 -1.97 13.02 -2.84
CA ASP A 29 -2.15 14.34 -3.44
C ASP A 29 -2.00 14.28 -4.96
N ARG A 30 -0.97 13.58 -5.46
CA ARG A 30 -0.78 13.40 -6.91
C ARG A 30 -1.91 12.60 -7.54
N ALA A 31 -2.33 11.49 -6.93
CA ALA A 31 -3.44 10.69 -7.43
C ALA A 31 -4.74 11.51 -7.48
N PHE A 32 -5.00 12.35 -6.47
CA PHE A 32 -6.14 13.25 -6.48
C PHE A 32 -6.08 14.27 -7.61
N MET A 33 -4.92 14.91 -7.82
CA MET A 33 -4.73 15.86 -8.92
C MET A 33 -4.91 15.19 -10.29
N ASP A 34 -4.29 14.03 -10.50
CA ASP A 34 -4.39 13.27 -11.74
C ASP A 34 -5.85 12.86 -11.99
N PHE A 35 -6.58 12.39 -10.97
CA PHE A 35 -7.99 12.04 -11.12
C PHE A 35 -8.87 13.23 -11.50
N LYS A 36 -8.67 14.37 -10.82
CA LYS A 36 -9.53 15.56 -10.93
C LYS A 36 -9.30 16.36 -12.21
N TYR A 37 -8.05 16.44 -12.67
CA TYR A 37 -7.66 17.38 -13.72
C TYR A 37 -7.26 16.73 -15.04
N THR A 38 -7.39 15.41 -15.17
CA THR A 38 -7.16 14.72 -16.44
C THR A 38 -8.49 14.28 -17.08
N PRO A 39 -8.53 14.10 -18.41
CA PRO A 39 -9.74 13.69 -19.11
C PRO A 39 -10.28 12.35 -18.62
N ALA A 40 -11.61 12.20 -18.69
CA ALA A 40 -12.27 10.96 -18.33
C ALA A 40 -11.73 9.78 -19.16
N GLY A 41 -11.35 8.68 -18.50
CA GLY A 41 -10.82 7.48 -19.15
C GLY A 41 -9.37 7.58 -19.64
N SER A 42 -8.69 8.71 -19.41
CA SER A 42 -7.26 8.87 -19.68
C SER A 42 -6.41 7.85 -18.89
N LEU A 43 -5.17 7.66 -19.33
CA LEU A 43 -4.25 6.77 -18.63
C LEU A 43 -4.00 7.25 -17.21
N GLU A 44 -3.80 8.55 -17.04
CA GLU A 44 -3.56 9.23 -15.78
C GLU A 44 -4.73 9.06 -14.81
N GLN A 45 -5.97 9.25 -15.29
CA GLN A 45 -7.16 9.04 -14.45
C GLN A 45 -7.30 7.58 -14.01
N ARG A 46 -7.04 6.61 -14.89
CA ARG A 46 -7.08 5.18 -14.55
C ARG A 46 -5.95 4.81 -13.57
N SER A 47 -4.75 5.35 -13.78
CA SER A 47 -3.63 5.16 -12.86
C SER A 47 -3.90 5.78 -11.49
N ALA A 48 -4.57 6.93 -11.43
CA ALA A 48 -4.98 7.55 -10.18
C ALA A 48 -5.96 6.68 -9.38
N LEU A 49 -6.94 6.07 -10.05
CA LEU A 49 -7.87 5.12 -9.43
C LEU A 49 -7.15 3.86 -8.90
N ALA A 50 -6.24 3.29 -9.70
CA ALA A 50 -5.44 2.14 -9.26
C ALA A 50 -4.58 2.47 -8.03
N ARG A 51 -4.03 3.69 -7.98
CA ARG A 51 -3.22 4.19 -6.88
C ARG A 51 -4.05 4.43 -5.61
N LEU A 52 -5.26 4.98 -5.74
CA LEU A 52 -6.19 5.11 -4.62
C LEU A 52 -6.56 3.73 -4.04
N HIS A 53 -6.85 2.75 -4.90
CA HIS A 53 -7.14 1.39 -4.48
C HIS A 53 -5.97 0.77 -3.69
N GLY A 54 -4.73 0.92 -4.18
CA GLY A 54 -3.53 0.45 -3.47
C GLY A 54 -3.36 1.07 -2.08
N LEU A 55 -3.56 2.38 -1.96
CA LEU A 55 -3.48 3.09 -0.67
C LEU A 55 -4.48 2.55 0.35
N ILE A 56 -5.71 2.23 -0.08
CA ILE A 56 -6.75 1.64 0.78
C ILE A 56 -6.35 0.23 1.22
N LEU A 57 -5.81 -0.59 0.33
CA LEU A 57 -5.34 -1.94 0.67
C LEU A 57 -4.21 -1.91 1.71
N GLU A 58 -3.25 -1.00 1.56
CA GLU A 58 -2.16 -0.83 2.53
C GLU A 58 -2.68 -0.45 3.94
N TRP A 59 -3.80 0.24 4.05
CA TRP A 59 -4.44 0.54 5.34
C TRP A 59 -5.15 -0.67 5.92
N ILE A 60 -5.82 -1.47 5.08
CA ILE A 60 -6.47 -2.73 5.51
C ILE A 60 -5.42 -3.70 6.04
N GLU A 61 -4.27 -3.83 5.37
CA GLU A 61 -3.14 -4.65 5.83
C GLU A 61 -2.55 -4.15 7.15
N LEU A 62 -2.47 -2.83 7.33
CA LEU A 62 -1.98 -2.24 8.57
C LEU A 62 -2.93 -2.51 9.75
N GLU A 63 -4.24 -2.43 9.53
CA GLU A 63 -5.27 -2.66 10.55
C GLU A 63 -5.45 -4.15 10.89
N SER A 64 -5.28 -5.04 9.92
CA SER A 64 -5.41 -6.50 10.12
C SER A 64 -4.22 -7.13 10.85
N GLY A 65 -3.18 -6.35 11.19
CA GLY A 65 -1.94 -6.84 11.81
C GLY A 65 -1.16 -7.76 10.85
N PRO A 66 0.01 -8.29 11.26
CA PRO A 66 0.74 -9.24 10.42
C PRO A 66 -0.03 -10.57 10.36
N CYS A 67 -1.01 -10.65 9.45
CA CYS A 67 -1.49 -11.92 8.93
C CYS A 67 -0.40 -12.44 7.98
N SER A 68 0.35 -13.43 8.45
CA SER A 68 1.34 -14.19 7.67
C SER A 68 0.68 -14.89 6.48
N LEU A 69 0.34 -14.16 5.42
CA LEU A 69 -0.09 -14.74 4.15
C LEU A 69 0.52 -13.96 2.98
N GLY A 70 1.74 -14.38 2.62
CA GLY A 70 2.25 -14.40 1.25
C GLY A 70 1.98 -13.16 0.38
N HIS A 71 2.49 -11.99 0.75
CA HIS A 71 2.43 -10.78 -0.08
C HIS A 71 3.38 -10.81 -1.31
N GLU A 72 4.08 -11.92 -1.57
CA GLU A 72 4.92 -12.05 -2.78
C GLU A 72 4.15 -12.43 -4.05
N GLU A 73 2.91 -12.91 -3.95
CA GLU A 73 2.23 -13.48 -5.12
C GLU A 73 1.21 -12.53 -5.78
N THR A 74 0.66 -11.58 -5.03
CA THR A 74 -0.36 -10.64 -5.55
C THR A 74 0.26 -9.53 -6.39
N SER A 75 1.48 -9.10 -6.08
CA SER A 75 2.18 -8.06 -6.87
C SER A 75 2.63 -8.57 -8.24
N ARG A 76 3.00 -9.85 -8.39
CA ARG A 76 3.31 -10.45 -9.70
C ARG A 76 2.07 -10.60 -10.56
N ARG A 77 0.98 -11.13 -9.99
CA ARG A 77 -0.25 -11.38 -10.77
C ARG A 77 -0.91 -10.10 -11.28
N HIS A 78 -0.86 -9.01 -10.52
CA HIS A 78 -1.41 -7.73 -10.98
C HIS A 78 -0.54 -7.09 -12.08
N GLN A 79 0.79 -7.27 -12.00
CA GLN A 79 1.71 -6.83 -13.06
C GLN A 79 1.54 -7.68 -14.34
N ASP A 80 1.37 -8.99 -14.20
CA ASP A 80 1.14 -9.91 -15.32
C ASP A 80 -0.21 -9.65 -16.00
N LEU A 81 -1.26 -9.32 -15.25
CA LEU A 81 -2.58 -8.96 -15.79
C LEU A 81 -2.56 -7.65 -16.58
N LEU A 82 -1.76 -6.67 -16.15
CA LEU A 82 -1.60 -5.40 -16.88
C LEU A 82 -0.77 -5.60 -18.16
N THR A 83 0.22 -6.50 -18.13
CA THR A 83 1.04 -6.83 -19.32
C THR A 83 0.23 -7.63 -20.35
N HIS A 84 -0.54 -8.63 -19.91
CA HIS A 84 -1.38 -9.45 -20.79
C HIS A 84 -2.59 -8.70 -21.37
N SER A 85 -3.12 -7.70 -20.66
CA SER A 85 -4.26 -6.90 -21.15
C SER A 85 -3.84 -5.77 -22.10
N LEU A 86 -2.54 -5.44 -22.16
CA LEU A 86 -1.99 -4.40 -23.04
C LEU A 86 -1.24 -4.94 -24.26
N GLY A 87 -1.07 -6.27 -24.40
CA GLY A 87 -0.52 -6.88 -25.61
C GLY A 87 0.88 -6.37 -25.99
N LEU A 88 1.74 -6.15 -25.00
CA LEU A 88 3.18 -5.91 -25.18
C LEU A 88 3.98 -7.17 -24.84
#